data_AF-A0A4P0YB61-F1
#
_entry.id   AF-A0A4P0YB61-F1
#
_cell.length_a   1.000
_cell.length_b   1.000
_cell.length_c   1.000
_cell.angle_alpha   90.00
_cell.angle_beta   90.00
_cell.angle_gamma   90.00
#
_symmetry.space_group_name_H-M   'P 1'
#
loop_
_entity.id
_entity.type
_entity.pdbx_description
1 polymer ?
#
loop_
_entity_poly.entity_id
_entity_poly.type
_entity_poly.pdbx_seq_one_letter_code
_entity_poly.pdbx_strand_id
1 'polypeptide(L)'
;MPPVSDPAASGNLRPILRSPSLLTREVLAGVLTALALIPEVISFSVIAGVDPQVSLIASVVLCLAMSVFGGRPAMVTAAAGSVALVIGPMVHQHGVGYILPAVILAGIIQILFGLCGMARLMRFIPPAVMTGFVNALGILIFFAQVPHFWSRQPLIVGLFVLTLLIVLWAPRVIKAIPAPLIAIVALTLYTATTGQQLPTVGDEGSMSGGLPGFTALTVPLNLTTLQIIWPCALSIAFVGLMESLLTAKLVDDLTHTPSNKSRESAGLGIANILAGCAMIGQTIVNVEMGRARSRLSTVIAGLVLLLLVTALSQVMAKIPMAVLAGVMVIVAVKTFSWHSIRPGELARNPCRKRW
;
A
#
# COMPACT_ATOMS: atom_id res chain seq x y z
N MET A 1 -35.75 -10.34 1.30
CA MET A 1 -34.88 -11.49 1.64
C MET A 1 -33.73 -10.98 2.48
N PRO A 2 -33.44 -11.56 3.66
CA PRO A 2 -32.17 -11.28 4.33
C PRO A 2 -31.02 -11.72 3.41
N PRO A 3 -29.89 -11.02 3.37
CA PRO A 3 -28.76 -11.42 2.55
C PRO A 3 -28.29 -12.81 3.01
N VAL A 4 -28.13 -13.73 2.05
CA VAL A 4 -27.54 -15.05 2.29
C VAL A 4 -26.17 -14.81 2.91
N SER A 5 -25.97 -15.25 4.16
CA SER A 5 -24.71 -15.09 4.87
C SER A 5 -23.60 -15.82 4.12
N ASP A 6 -22.63 -15.09 3.56
CA ASP A 6 -21.48 -15.71 2.88
C ASP A 6 -20.73 -16.60 3.90
N PRO A 7 -20.65 -17.93 3.68
CA PRO A 7 -20.01 -18.84 4.63
C PRO A 7 -18.53 -18.52 4.84
N ALA A 8 -17.87 -17.84 3.91
CA ALA A 8 -16.49 -17.39 4.06
C ALA A 8 -16.33 -16.21 5.04
N ALA A 9 -17.41 -15.49 5.37
CA ALA A 9 -17.40 -14.41 6.36
C ALA A 9 -17.45 -14.91 7.81
N SER A 10 -17.73 -16.19 8.03
CA SER A 10 -17.93 -16.79 9.37
C SER A 10 -16.65 -16.91 10.22
N GLY A 11 -15.50 -16.45 9.73
CA GLY A 11 -14.19 -16.59 10.40
C GLY A 11 -13.65 -18.02 10.45
N ASN A 12 -14.45 -19.03 10.09
CA ASN A 12 -14.08 -20.43 10.04
C ASN A 12 -13.58 -20.81 8.64
N LEU A 13 -12.41 -21.43 8.55
CA LEU A 13 -11.81 -21.85 7.28
C LEU A 13 -12.40 -23.17 6.74
N ARG A 14 -13.03 -23.99 7.59
CA ARG A 14 -13.60 -25.29 7.20
C ARG A 14 -14.56 -25.24 6.01
N PRO A 15 -15.56 -24.32 5.93
CA PRO A 15 -16.44 -24.24 4.78
C PRO A 15 -15.72 -23.83 3.49
N ILE A 16 -14.65 -23.02 3.60
CA ILE A 16 -13.85 -22.57 2.46
C ILE A 16 -13.03 -23.72 1.90
N LEU A 17 -12.34 -24.47 2.78
CA LEU A 17 -11.50 -25.61 2.38
C LEU A 17 -12.29 -26.78 1.78
N ARG A 18 -13.57 -26.93 2.16
CA ARG A 18 -14.46 -27.96 1.61
C ARG A 18 -15.12 -27.56 0.29
N SER A 19 -15.13 -26.28 -0.05
CA SER A 19 -15.77 -25.77 -1.26
C SER A 19 -14.72 -25.32 -2.28
N PRO A 20 -14.56 -26.04 -3.40
CA PRO A 20 -13.54 -25.69 -4.40
C PRO A 20 -13.79 -24.30 -5.02
N SER A 21 -15.04 -23.86 -5.15
CA SER A 21 -15.39 -22.54 -5.68
C SER A 21 -14.99 -21.41 -4.74
N LEU A 22 -15.24 -21.56 -3.43
CA LEU A 22 -14.82 -20.57 -2.42
C LEU A 22 -13.31 -20.53 -2.28
N LEU A 23 -12.65 -21.69 -2.28
CA LEU A 23 -11.19 -21.77 -2.24
C LEU A 23 -10.57 -21.04 -3.44
N THR A 24 -11.05 -21.34 -4.65
CA THR A 24 -10.56 -20.68 -5.88
C THR A 24 -10.79 -19.17 -5.84
N ARG A 25 -11.94 -18.71 -5.34
CA ARG A 25 -12.22 -17.28 -5.17
C ARG A 25 -11.21 -16.60 -4.26
N GLU A 26 -10.99 -17.14 -3.06
CA GLU A 26 -10.08 -16.54 -2.07
C GLU A 26 -8.61 -16.59 -2.55
N VAL A 27 -8.21 -17.68 -3.21
CA VAL A 27 -6.85 -17.82 -3.77
C VAL A 27 -6.63 -16.83 -4.91
N LEU A 28 -7.54 -16.76 -5.90
CA LEU A 28 -7.41 -15.82 -7.01
C LEU A 28 -7.43 -14.38 -6.54
N ALA A 29 -8.29 -14.04 -5.57
CA ALA A 29 -8.30 -12.71 -4.96
C ALA A 29 -6.96 -12.36 -4.33
N GLY A 30 -6.36 -13.28 -3.56
CA GLY A 30 -5.05 -13.09 -2.96
C GLY A 30 -3.95 -12.91 -4.00
N VAL A 31 -3.93 -13.74 -5.05
CA VAL A 31 -2.96 -13.66 -6.16
C VAL A 31 -3.07 -12.31 -6.88
N LEU A 32 -4.28 -11.92 -7.28
CA LEU A 32 -4.53 -10.65 -7.96
C LEU A 32 -4.10 -9.46 -7.10
N THR A 33 -4.38 -9.51 -5.79
CA THR A 33 -3.98 -8.45 -4.87
C THR A 33 -2.47 -8.37 -4.73
N ALA A 34 -1.77 -9.50 -4.56
CA ALA A 34 -0.32 -9.53 -4.47
C ALA A 34 0.35 -8.94 -5.73
N LEU A 35 -0.14 -9.30 -6.91
CA LEU A 35 0.35 -8.77 -8.19
C LEU A 35 0.10 -7.27 -8.35
N ALA A 36 -1.02 -6.77 -7.83
CA ALA A 36 -1.34 -5.34 -7.85
C ALA A 36 -0.48 -4.52 -6.88
N LEU A 37 -0.02 -5.11 -5.76
CA LEU A 37 0.76 -4.42 -4.74
C LEU A 37 2.21 -4.13 -5.15
N ILE A 38 2.82 -4.97 -5.99
CA ILE A 38 4.24 -4.86 -6.37
C ILE A 38 4.62 -3.47 -6.88
N PRO A 39 3.99 -2.92 -7.94
CA PRO A 39 4.40 -1.63 -8.46
C PRO A 39 4.23 -0.49 -7.45
N GLU A 40 3.16 -0.53 -6.65
CA GLU A 40 2.92 0.49 -5.62
C GLU A 40 4.01 0.47 -4.56
N VAL A 41 4.30 -0.70 -4.01
CA VAL A 41 5.32 -0.85 -2.96
C VAL A 41 6.69 -0.43 -3.47
N ILE A 42 7.08 -0.83 -4.68
CA ILE A 42 8.34 -0.41 -5.30
C ILE A 42 8.39 1.11 -5.42
N SER A 43 7.35 1.73 -6.00
CA SER A 43 7.32 3.19 -6.18
C SER A 43 7.38 3.94 -4.85
N PHE A 44 6.63 3.52 -3.84
CA PHE A 44 6.64 4.16 -2.52
C PHE A 44 7.99 4.02 -1.81
N SER A 45 8.74 2.95 -2.08
CA SER A 45 10.10 2.79 -1.56
C SER A 45 11.05 3.84 -2.13
N VAL A 46 10.98 4.05 -3.44
CA VAL A 46 11.77 5.07 -4.14
C VAL A 46 11.44 6.46 -3.60
N ILE A 47 10.15 6.76 -3.36
CA ILE A 47 9.72 8.02 -2.74
C ILE A 47 10.28 8.20 -1.33
N ALA A 48 10.33 7.12 -0.54
CA ALA A 48 10.87 7.14 0.82
C ALA A 48 12.41 7.18 0.87
N GLY A 49 13.10 6.97 -0.25
CA GLY A 49 14.55 6.79 -0.29
C GLY A 49 15.00 5.48 0.37
N VAL A 50 14.19 4.43 0.25
CA VAL A 50 14.43 3.09 0.83
C VAL A 50 14.53 2.07 -0.29
N ASP A 51 15.41 1.08 -0.13
CA ASP A 51 15.53 -0.04 -1.07
C ASP A 51 14.16 -0.71 -1.33
N PRO A 52 13.74 -0.90 -2.59
CA PRO A 52 12.46 -1.52 -2.92
C PRO A 52 12.25 -2.90 -2.31
N GLN A 53 13.33 -3.69 -2.22
CA GLN A 53 13.29 -5.01 -1.58
C GLN A 53 12.89 -4.94 -0.10
N VAL A 54 13.37 -3.94 0.65
CA VAL A 54 13.06 -3.80 2.08
C VAL A 54 11.56 -3.57 2.28
N SER A 55 10.95 -2.70 1.48
CA SER A 55 9.51 -2.43 1.57
C SER A 55 8.64 -3.58 1.06
N LEU A 56 9.11 -4.33 0.06
CA LEU A 56 8.44 -5.54 -0.42
C LEU A 56 8.44 -6.63 0.66
N ILE A 57 9.59 -6.88 1.30
CA ILE A 57 9.71 -7.81 2.44
C ILE A 57 8.84 -7.33 3.60
N ALA A 58 8.88 -6.05 3.94
CA ALA A 58 8.01 -5.49 4.96
C ALA A 58 6.54 -5.75 4.63
N SER A 59 6.12 -5.51 3.39
CA SER A 59 4.74 -5.76 2.92
C SER A 59 4.32 -7.22 3.09
N VAL A 60 5.23 -8.18 2.89
CA VAL A 60 4.96 -9.61 3.18
C VAL A 60 4.65 -9.80 4.67
N VAL A 61 5.54 -9.32 5.55
CA VAL A 61 5.40 -9.49 7.00
C VAL A 61 4.13 -8.81 7.50
N LEU A 62 3.89 -7.58 7.06
CA LEU A 62 2.69 -6.78 7.27
C LEU A 62 1.41 -7.58 6.91
N CYS A 63 1.38 -8.14 5.70
CA CYS A 63 0.21 -8.85 5.17
C CYS A 63 -0.07 -10.13 5.96
N LEU A 64 0.97 -10.91 6.26
CA LEU A 64 0.85 -12.15 7.05
C LEU A 64 0.47 -11.86 8.50
N ALA A 65 1.10 -10.86 9.14
CA ALA A 65 0.78 -10.47 10.50
C ALA A 65 -0.66 -9.96 10.62
N MET A 66 -1.13 -9.10 9.71
CA MET A 66 -2.51 -8.62 9.73
C MET A 66 -3.54 -9.70 9.42
N SER A 67 -3.18 -10.70 8.61
CA SER A 67 -4.03 -11.88 8.39
C SER A 67 -4.35 -12.59 9.71
N VAL A 68 -3.44 -12.58 10.67
CA VAL A 68 -3.59 -13.21 11.99
C VAL A 68 -4.18 -12.24 13.02
N PHE A 69 -3.56 -11.08 13.19
CA PHE A 69 -3.88 -10.15 14.28
C PHE A 69 -4.98 -9.16 13.93
N GLY A 70 -5.15 -8.81 12.66
CA GLY A 70 -6.12 -7.80 12.18
C GLY A 70 -7.56 -8.08 12.60
N GLY A 71 -8.36 -7.03 12.70
CA GLY A 71 -9.77 -7.05 13.10
C GLY A 71 -10.74 -7.17 11.94
N ARG A 72 -10.29 -6.93 10.70
CA ARG A 72 -11.10 -6.99 9.48
C ARG A 72 -10.66 -8.11 8.51
N PRO A 73 -11.45 -9.19 8.34
CA PRO A 73 -11.18 -10.20 7.31
C PRO A 73 -11.20 -9.63 5.88
N ALA A 74 -10.45 -10.26 4.98
CA ALA A 74 -10.25 -9.84 3.58
C ALA A 74 -9.62 -8.45 3.37
N MET A 75 -9.24 -7.76 4.44
CA MET A 75 -8.49 -6.52 4.39
C MET A 75 -7.00 -6.83 4.22
N VAL A 76 -6.47 -6.51 3.04
CA VAL A 76 -5.04 -6.64 2.75
C VAL A 76 -4.34 -5.40 3.25
N THR A 77 -3.13 -5.57 3.78
CA THR A 77 -2.36 -4.46 4.31
C THR A 77 -0.89 -4.67 3.97
N ALA A 78 -0.26 -3.65 3.37
CA ALA A 78 1.10 -3.66 2.83
C ALA A 78 1.76 -2.27 3.04
N ALA A 79 2.93 -1.98 2.46
CA ALA A 79 3.57 -0.66 2.59
C ALA A 79 2.84 0.43 1.77
N ALA A 80 2.65 1.62 2.36
CA ALA A 80 1.89 2.73 1.73
C ALA A 80 2.73 3.95 1.41
N GLY A 81 2.29 4.66 0.36
CA GLY A 81 2.73 6.01 0.05
C GLY A 81 2.47 7.01 1.19
N SER A 82 1.36 6.86 1.92
CA SER A 82 0.99 7.76 3.03
C SER A 82 2.03 7.78 4.13
N VAL A 83 2.57 6.62 4.47
CA VAL A 83 3.63 6.49 5.46
C VAL A 83 5.00 6.80 4.86
N ALA A 84 5.28 6.37 3.62
CA ALA A 84 6.50 6.72 2.91
C ALA A 84 6.74 8.25 2.89
N LEU A 85 5.68 9.04 2.67
CA LEU A 85 5.75 10.51 2.65
C LEU A 85 6.01 11.12 4.04
N VAL A 86 5.57 10.46 5.12
CA VAL A 86 5.84 10.91 6.49
C VAL A 86 7.27 10.55 6.92
N ILE A 87 7.79 9.43 6.44
CA ILE A 87 9.14 8.94 6.76
C ILE A 87 10.20 9.65 5.92
N GLY A 88 9.91 9.99 4.67
CA GLY A 88 10.86 10.57 3.71
C GLY A 88 11.68 11.75 4.27
N PRO A 89 11.06 12.79 4.86
CA PRO A 89 11.81 13.91 5.46
C PRO A 89 12.78 13.49 6.57
N MET A 90 12.38 12.54 7.42
CA MET A 90 13.24 12.02 8.48
C MET A 90 14.42 11.25 7.89
N VAL A 91 14.17 10.39 6.88
CA VAL A 91 15.20 9.61 6.18
C VAL A 91 16.19 10.52 5.46
N HIS A 92 15.70 11.56 4.79
CA HIS A 92 16.55 12.51 4.08
C HIS A 92 17.44 13.32 5.04
N GLN A 93 16.97 13.61 6.25
CA GLN A 93 17.73 14.40 7.23
C GLN A 93 18.65 13.56 8.14
N HIS A 94 18.23 12.37 8.53
CA HIS A 94 18.89 11.57 9.59
C HIS A 94 19.33 10.18 9.10
N GLY A 95 18.87 9.74 7.94
CA GLY A 95 19.20 8.45 7.34
C GLY A 95 18.20 7.33 7.63
N VAL A 96 18.29 6.27 6.84
CA VAL A 96 17.39 5.09 6.88
C VAL A 96 17.42 4.32 8.20
N GLY A 97 18.51 4.43 8.98
CA GLY A 97 18.64 3.74 10.27
C GLY A 97 17.59 4.14 11.32
N TYR A 98 16.99 5.33 11.18
CA TYR A 98 15.94 5.82 12.08
C TYR A 98 14.54 5.27 11.76
N ILE A 99 14.34 4.61 10.62
CA ILE A 99 13.04 4.05 10.22
C ILE A 99 12.59 3.00 11.23
N LEU A 100 13.42 1.98 11.47
CA LEU A 100 13.09 0.86 12.36
C LEU A 100 12.64 1.32 13.76
N PRO A 101 13.41 2.13 14.50
CA PRO A 101 12.97 2.60 15.82
C PRO A 101 11.71 3.49 15.75
N ALA A 102 11.55 4.32 14.71
CA ALA A 102 10.34 5.12 14.53
C ALA A 102 9.09 4.26 14.31
N VAL A 103 9.21 3.20 13.50
CA VAL A 103 8.11 2.28 13.21
C VAL A 103 7.77 1.40 14.41
N ILE A 104 8.77 0.92 15.16
CA ILE A 104 8.54 0.19 16.40
C ILE A 104 7.79 1.08 17.40
N LEU A 105 8.23 2.31 17.59
CA LEU A 105 7.56 3.27 18.47
C LEU A 105 6.13 3.57 18.00
N ALA A 106 5.93 3.75 16.70
CA ALA A 106 4.60 3.92 16.12
C ALA A 106 3.71 2.69 16.41
N GLY A 107 4.24 1.47 16.25
CA GLY A 107 3.53 0.24 16.53
C GLY A 107 3.13 0.11 18.01
N ILE A 108 4.00 0.52 18.93
CA ILE A 108 3.69 0.60 20.36
C ILE A 108 2.53 1.57 20.60
N ILE A 109 2.58 2.77 20.01
CA ILE A 109 1.50 3.77 20.12
C ILE A 109 0.18 3.20 19.59
N GLN A 110 0.21 2.48 18.46
CA GLN A 110 -0.97 1.87 17.85
C GLN A 110 -1.58 0.75 18.71
N ILE A 111 -0.73 -0.08 19.34
CA ILE A 111 -1.18 -1.09 20.31
C ILE A 111 -1.89 -0.41 21.48
N LEU A 112 -1.28 0.62 22.07
CA LEU A 112 -1.88 1.38 23.17
C LEU A 112 -3.23 1.98 22.76
N PHE A 113 -3.34 2.52 21.54
CA PHE A 113 -4.60 3.05 21.02
C PHE A 113 -5.67 1.97 20.83
N GLY A 114 -5.29 0.79 20.36
CA GLY A 114 -6.18 -0.35 20.22
C GLY A 114 -6.73 -0.83 21.56
N LEU A 115 -5.85 -0.97 22.56
CA LEU A 115 -6.18 -1.41 23.91
C LEU A 115 -7.06 -0.40 24.65
N CYS A 116 -6.77 0.89 24.53
CA CYS A 116 -7.56 1.96 25.16
C CYS A 116 -8.90 2.25 24.45
N GLY A 117 -9.24 1.55 23.37
CA GLY A 117 -10.47 1.79 22.61
C GLY A 117 -10.49 3.17 21.91
N MET A 118 -9.30 3.69 21.60
CA MET A 118 -9.09 5.02 21.05
C MET A 118 -9.47 5.12 19.57
N ALA A 119 -9.80 3.99 18.92
CA ALA A 119 -10.38 3.93 17.59
C ALA A 119 -11.60 4.87 17.42
N ARG A 120 -12.34 5.14 18.51
CA ARG A 120 -13.46 6.09 18.52
C ARG A 120 -13.04 7.54 18.29
N LEU A 121 -11.78 7.91 18.55
CA LEU A 121 -11.31 9.28 18.34
C LEU A 121 -11.25 9.67 16.87
N MET A 122 -11.23 8.71 15.94
CA MET A 122 -11.19 9.02 14.51
C MET A 122 -12.40 9.81 14.01
N ARG A 123 -13.54 9.71 14.71
CA ARG A 123 -14.73 10.52 14.40
C ARG A 123 -14.49 12.04 14.56
N PHE A 124 -13.44 12.43 15.28
CA PHE A 124 -13.10 13.83 15.50
C PHE A 124 -12.15 14.39 14.43
N ILE A 125 -11.62 13.55 13.53
CA ILE A 125 -10.75 14.02 12.46
C ILE A 125 -11.60 14.74 11.43
N PRO A 126 -11.38 16.05 11.20
CA PRO A 126 -12.20 16.79 10.26
C PRO A 126 -12.06 16.23 8.85
N PRO A 127 -13.16 16.08 8.07
CA PRO A 127 -13.09 15.64 6.68
C PRO A 127 -12.17 16.49 5.80
N ALA A 128 -12.02 17.78 6.13
CA ALA A 128 -11.11 18.69 5.47
C ALA A 128 -9.63 18.28 5.62
N VAL A 129 -9.22 17.81 6.80
CA VAL A 129 -7.85 17.33 7.05
C VAL A 129 -7.57 16.08 6.21
N MET A 130 -8.53 15.16 6.17
CA MET A 130 -8.41 13.95 5.35
C MET A 130 -8.33 14.26 3.86
N THR A 131 -9.18 15.17 3.38
CA THR A 131 -9.19 15.59 1.98
C THR A 131 -7.90 16.29 1.60
N GLY A 132 -7.39 17.18 2.46
CA GLY A 132 -6.10 17.84 2.28
C GLY A 132 -4.94 16.85 2.23
N PHE A 133 -4.95 15.86 3.14
CA PHE A 133 -3.95 14.80 3.18
C PHE A 133 -3.93 13.96 1.89
N VAL A 134 -5.09 13.46 1.47
CA VAL A 134 -5.23 12.65 0.24
C VAL A 134 -4.83 13.44 -1.01
N ASN A 135 -5.18 14.72 -1.09
CA ASN A 135 -4.76 15.60 -2.19
C ASN A 135 -3.25 15.84 -2.19
N ALA A 136 -2.66 16.13 -1.03
CA ALA A 136 -1.21 16.30 -0.89
C ALA A 136 -0.47 15.02 -1.30
N LEU A 137 -0.98 13.87 -0.88
CA LEU A 137 -0.46 12.56 -1.25
C LEU A 137 -0.51 12.32 -2.76
N GLY A 138 -1.64 12.57 -3.42
CA GLY A 138 -1.76 12.45 -4.87
C GLY A 138 -0.79 13.37 -5.62
N ILE A 139 -0.65 14.63 -5.19
CA ILE A 139 0.30 15.59 -5.76
C ILE A 139 1.74 15.11 -5.58
N LEU A 140 2.10 14.66 -4.38
CA LEU A 140 3.46 14.20 -4.06
C LEU A 140 3.82 12.94 -4.86
N ILE A 141 2.91 11.98 -4.98
CA ILE A 141 3.13 10.79 -5.83
C ILE A 141 3.39 11.24 -7.27
N PHE A 142 2.56 12.13 -7.82
CA PHE A 142 2.73 12.63 -9.19
C PHE A 142 4.09 13.28 -9.40
N PHE A 143 4.47 14.23 -8.54
CA PHE A 143 5.76 14.91 -8.65
C PHE A 143 6.94 13.97 -8.46
N ALA A 144 6.82 12.96 -7.59
CA ALA A 144 7.86 11.95 -7.46
C ALA A 144 8.01 11.07 -8.72
N GLN A 145 6.96 10.95 -9.56
CA GLN A 145 7.07 10.23 -10.82
C GLN A 145 7.69 11.05 -11.95
N VAL A 146 7.60 12.39 -11.91
CA VAL A 146 8.07 13.29 -12.98
C VAL A 146 9.50 12.99 -13.44
N PRO A 147 10.50 12.80 -12.56
CA PRO A 147 11.87 12.50 -12.98
C PRO A 147 12.01 11.25 -13.87
N HIS A 148 11.10 10.29 -13.76
CA HIS A 148 11.19 9.00 -14.45
C HIS A 148 10.57 8.99 -15.86
N PHE A 149 9.79 10.01 -16.22
CA PHE A 149 9.20 10.11 -17.56
C PHE A 149 9.51 11.44 -18.27
N TRP A 150 9.85 12.50 -17.53
CA TRP A 150 10.19 13.80 -18.08
C TRP A 150 11.65 13.81 -18.56
N SER A 151 11.90 13.12 -19.68
CA SER A 151 13.23 12.93 -20.25
C SER A 151 13.32 13.47 -21.68
N ARG A 152 14.53 13.83 -22.11
CA ARG A 152 14.84 14.13 -23.51
C ARG A 152 14.86 12.89 -24.40
N GLN A 153 14.95 11.70 -23.80
CA GLN A 153 14.99 10.44 -24.54
C GLN A 153 13.58 10.06 -25.02
N PRO A 154 13.32 9.99 -26.34
CA PRO A 154 11.98 9.70 -26.87
C PRO A 154 11.43 8.34 -26.45
N LEU A 155 12.31 7.36 -26.22
CA LEU A 155 11.91 6.02 -25.80
C LEU A 155 11.25 6.02 -24.41
N ILE A 156 11.80 6.79 -23.45
CA ILE A 156 11.24 6.92 -22.10
C ILE A 156 9.82 7.51 -22.17
N VAL A 157 9.67 8.61 -22.91
CA VAL A 157 8.37 9.27 -23.09
C VAL A 157 7.38 8.35 -23.83
N GLY A 158 7.86 7.64 -24.86
CA GLY A 158 7.06 6.68 -25.62
C GLY A 158 6.55 5.54 -24.76
N LEU A 159 7.39 4.94 -23.92
CA LEU A 159 7.01 3.87 -22.97
C LEU A 159 6.03 4.38 -21.91
N PHE A 160 6.24 5.60 -21.40
CA PHE A 160 5.32 6.23 -20.46
C PHE A 160 3.93 6.43 -21.08
N VAL A 161 3.85 7.05 -22.26
CA VAL A 161 2.57 7.27 -22.96
C VAL A 161 1.89 5.94 -23.30
N LEU A 162 2.66 4.95 -23.77
CA LEU A 162 2.14 3.62 -24.07
C LEU A 162 1.61 2.93 -22.80
N THR A 163 2.28 3.10 -21.66
CA THR A 163 1.78 2.61 -20.37
C THR A 163 0.43 3.22 -20.03
N LEU A 164 0.26 4.54 -20.16
CA LEU A 164 -1.02 5.21 -19.92
C LEU A 164 -2.12 4.66 -20.85
N LEU A 165 -1.82 4.49 -22.14
CA LEU A 165 -2.75 3.94 -23.12
C LEU A 165 -3.20 2.52 -22.74
N ILE A 166 -2.27 1.63 -22.38
CA ILE A 166 -2.59 0.27 -21.96
C ILE A 166 -3.45 0.30 -20.70
N VAL A 167 -3.05 1.05 -19.68
CA VAL A 167 -3.77 1.10 -18.39
C VAL A 167 -5.20 1.64 -18.54
N LEU A 168 -5.42 2.61 -19.43
CA LEU A 168 -6.73 3.21 -19.67
C LEU A 168 -7.61 2.41 -20.63
N TRP A 169 -7.02 1.68 -21.58
CA TRP A 169 -7.77 1.00 -22.63
C TRP A 169 -7.96 -0.50 -22.38
N ALA A 170 -6.96 -1.20 -21.85
CA ALA A 170 -7.02 -2.64 -21.60
C ALA A 170 -8.23 -3.10 -20.76
N PRO A 171 -8.69 -2.37 -19.71
CA PRO A 171 -9.86 -2.77 -18.93
C PRO A 171 -11.16 -2.88 -19.73
N ARG A 172 -11.24 -2.21 -20.89
CA ARG A 172 -12.41 -2.26 -21.76
C ARG A 172 -12.54 -3.61 -22.48
N VAL A 173 -11.41 -4.28 -22.71
CA VAL A 173 -11.34 -5.56 -23.42
C VAL A 173 -11.10 -6.72 -22.45
N ILE A 174 -10.15 -6.54 -21.51
CA ILE A 174 -9.73 -7.56 -20.55
C ILE A 174 -10.18 -7.13 -19.16
N LYS A 175 -11.18 -7.83 -18.60
CA LYS A 175 -11.74 -7.54 -17.27
C LYS A 175 -11.15 -8.43 -16.15
N ALA A 176 -10.49 -9.52 -16.50
CA ALA A 176 -10.02 -10.53 -15.55
C ALA A 176 -8.65 -10.21 -14.94
N ILE A 177 -7.84 -9.39 -15.60
CA ILE A 177 -6.45 -9.09 -15.20
C ILE A 177 -6.32 -7.58 -14.98
N PRO A 178 -5.66 -7.13 -13.89
CA PRO A 178 -5.38 -5.71 -13.68
C PRO A 178 -4.57 -5.11 -14.83
N ALA A 179 -5.09 -4.02 -15.41
CA ALA A 179 -4.43 -3.27 -16.48
C ALA A 179 -2.97 -2.89 -16.19
N PRO A 180 -2.62 -2.43 -14.97
CA PRO A 180 -1.24 -2.12 -14.62
C PRO A 180 -0.29 -3.31 -14.80
N LEU A 181 -0.75 -4.52 -14.45
CA LEU A 181 0.06 -5.72 -14.59
C LEU A 181 0.33 -6.05 -16.06
N ILE A 182 -0.67 -5.88 -16.93
CA ILE A 182 -0.52 -6.06 -18.38
C ILE A 182 0.56 -5.12 -18.92
N ALA A 183 0.50 -3.83 -18.54
CA ALA A 183 1.49 -2.85 -18.98
C ALA A 183 2.90 -3.19 -18.49
N ILE A 184 3.05 -3.52 -17.20
CA ILE A 184 4.35 -3.88 -16.60
C ILE A 184 4.95 -5.09 -17.31
N VAL A 185 4.20 -6.19 -17.44
CA VAL A 185 4.72 -7.43 -18.04
C VAL A 185 5.06 -7.23 -19.51
N ALA A 186 4.15 -6.64 -20.30
CA ALA A 186 4.35 -6.48 -21.74
C ALA A 186 5.53 -5.56 -22.07
N LEU A 187 5.65 -4.42 -21.39
CA LEU A 187 6.70 -3.43 -21.66
C LEU A 187 8.04 -3.83 -21.06
N THR A 188 8.05 -4.55 -19.93
CA THR A 188 9.28 -5.16 -19.41
C THR A 188 9.79 -6.24 -20.36
N LEU A 189 8.92 -7.09 -20.91
CA LEU A 189 9.33 -8.09 -21.89
C LEU A 189 9.88 -7.45 -23.18
N TYR A 190 9.23 -6.40 -23.67
CA TYR A 190 9.71 -5.65 -24.83
C TYR A 190 11.10 -5.07 -24.61
N THR A 191 11.31 -4.36 -23.49
CA THR A 191 12.60 -3.73 -23.18
C THR A 191 13.70 -4.75 -22.90
N ALA A 192 13.38 -5.85 -22.21
CA ALA A 192 14.32 -6.93 -21.92
C ALA A 192 14.76 -7.71 -23.17
N THR A 193 13.88 -7.91 -24.15
CA THR A 193 14.20 -8.64 -25.40
C THR A 193 14.89 -7.76 -26.45
N THR A 194 14.62 -6.46 -26.44
CA THR A 194 15.27 -5.50 -27.36
C THR A 194 16.60 -4.97 -26.84
N GLY A 195 16.96 -5.24 -25.57
CA GLY A 195 18.25 -4.84 -24.98
C GLY A 195 18.39 -3.33 -24.76
N GLN A 196 17.28 -2.60 -24.69
CA GLN A 196 17.27 -1.16 -24.50
C GLN A 196 17.80 -0.80 -23.10
N GLN A 197 18.73 0.16 -23.04
CA GLN A 197 19.28 0.67 -21.78
C GLN A 197 18.37 1.78 -21.26
N LEU A 198 17.61 1.45 -20.22
CA LEU A 198 16.65 2.34 -19.57
C LEU A 198 16.87 2.25 -18.06
N PRO A 199 16.63 3.34 -17.29
CA PRO A 199 16.59 3.24 -15.83
C PRO A 199 15.54 2.20 -15.41
N THR A 200 15.96 1.26 -14.59
CA THR A 200 15.15 0.15 -14.08
C THR A 200 15.01 0.22 -12.57
N VAL A 201 14.07 -0.55 -12.03
CA VAL A 201 13.88 -0.66 -10.57
C VAL A 201 15.16 -1.11 -9.86
N GLY A 202 15.98 -1.95 -10.49
CA GLY A 202 17.26 -2.41 -9.92
C GLY A 202 18.31 -1.31 -9.76
N ASP A 203 18.15 -0.17 -10.43
CA ASP A 203 19.06 0.98 -10.31
C ASP A 203 18.71 1.86 -9.10
N GLU A 204 17.49 1.73 -8.56
CA GLU A 204 16.99 2.52 -7.42
C GLU A 204 17.25 1.84 -6.06
N GLY A 205 17.76 0.61 -6.05
CA GLY A 205 18.09 -0.10 -4.81
C GLY A 205 18.27 -1.60 -4.97
N SER A 206 18.69 -2.26 -3.90
CA SER A 206 18.93 -3.72 -3.92
C SER A 206 17.64 -4.49 -4.29
N MET A 207 17.79 -5.47 -5.18
CA MET A 207 16.78 -6.46 -5.53
C MET A 207 17.35 -7.89 -5.49
N SER A 208 18.23 -8.15 -4.53
CA SER A 208 18.96 -9.41 -4.36
C SER A 208 18.06 -10.61 -4.00
N GLY A 209 16.79 -10.35 -3.66
CA GLY A 209 15.86 -11.37 -3.17
C GLY A 209 16.22 -11.83 -1.75
N GLY A 210 15.35 -12.62 -1.14
CA GLY A 210 15.63 -13.20 0.18
C GLY A 210 14.38 -13.34 1.04
N LEU A 211 14.55 -14.09 2.12
CA LEU A 211 13.52 -14.25 3.14
C LEU A 211 13.52 -13.06 4.11
N PRO A 212 12.39 -12.76 4.77
CA PRO A 212 12.36 -11.78 5.85
C PRO A 212 13.37 -12.16 6.94
N GLY A 213 14.34 -11.28 7.16
CA GLY A 213 15.35 -11.42 8.23
C GLY A 213 15.09 -10.43 9.37
N PHE A 214 15.89 -10.56 10.43
CA PHE A 214 15.90 -9.57 11.51
C PHE A 214 16.78 -8.37 11.11
N THR A 215 16.17 -7.19 11.03
CA THR A 215 16.91 -5.94 10.85
C THR A 215 17.53 -5.51 12.18
N ALA A 216 18.85 -5.38 12.22
CA ALA A 216 19.54 -4.89 13.41
C ALA A 216 19.24 -3.40 13.66
N LEU A 217 19.08 -3.03 14.93
CA LEU A 217 19.06 -1.63 15.36
C LEU A 217 20.46 -1.03 15.20
N THR A 218 20.66 -0.26 14.14
CA THR A 218 21.95 0.39 13.84
C THR A 218 22.15 1.71 14.58
N VAL A 219 21.07 2.31 15.08
CA VAL A 219 21.08 3.60 15.78
C VAL A 219 20.98 3.37 17.31
N PRO A 220 21.78 4.08 18.13
CA PRO A 220 21.70 3.95 19.59
C PRO A 220 20.34 4.39 20.13
N LEU A 221 19.78 3.63 21.06
CA LEU A 221 18.53 3.98 21.75
C LEU A 221 18.82 4.98 22.89
N ASN A 222 18.91 6.26 22.55
CA ASN A 222 19.11 7.35 23.51
C ASN A 222 18.04 8.45 23.34
N LEU A 223 18.10 9.48 24.20
CA LEU A 223 17.14 10.57 24.18
C LEU A 223 17.16 11.38 22.87
N THR A 224 18.32 11.52 22.23
CA THR A 224 18.46 12.18 20.92
C THR A 224 17.70 11.42 19.84
N THR A 225 17.87 10.10 19.78
CA THR A 225 17.11 9.25 18.85
C THR A 225 15.62 9.37 19.10
N LEU A 226 15.18 9.39 20.36
CA LEU A 226 13.78 9.58 20.71
C LEU A 226 13.24 10.94 20.21
N GLN A 227 14.00 12.03 20.39
CA GLN A 227 13.61 13.36 19.90
C GLN A 227 13.46 13.41 18.38
N ILE A 228 14.32 12.70 17.65
CA ILE A 228 14.27 12.60 16.19
C ILE A 228 13.04 11.79 15.74
N ILE A 229 12.83 10.61 16.32
CA ILE A 229 11.80 9.68 15.83
C ILE A 229 10.40 10.01 16.36
N TRP A 230 10.26 10.68 17.51
CA TRP A 230 8.97 10.87 18.18
C TRP A 230 7.91 11.54 17.28
N PRO A 231 8.19 12.66 16.59
CA PRO A 231 7.21 13.30 15.71
C PRO A 231 6.83 12.41 14.51
N CYS A 232 7.82 11.71 13.95
CA CYS A 232 7.61 10.80 12.82
C CYS A 232 6.76 9.59 13.26
N ALA A 233 7.11 8.94 14.37
CA ALA A 233 6.41 7.80 14.93
C ALA A 233 4.94 8.13 15.26
N LEU A 234 4.68 9.31 15.82
CA LEU A 234 3.33 9.77 16.09
C LEU A 234 2.53 9.94 14.79
N SER A 235 3.14 10.56 13.78
CA SER A 235 2.54 10.75 12.45
C SER A 235 2.25 9.42 11.76
N ILE A 236 3.20 8.48 11.79
CA ILE A 236 3.01 7.11 11.30
C ILE A 236 1.86 6.42 12.02
N ALA A 237 1.79 6.54 13.35
CA ALA A 237 0.76 5.91 14.15
C ALA A 237 -0.63 6.43 13.74
N PHE A 238 -0.81 7.75 13.66
CA PHE A 238 -2.08 8.36 13.28
C PHE A 238 -2.47 8.07 11.85
N VAL A 239 -1.59 8.30 10.88
CA VAL A 239 -1.85 8.03 9.46
C VAL A 239 -2.18 6.56 9.24
N GLY A 240 -1.38 5.66 9.83
CA GLY A 240 -1.58 4.21 9.82
C GLY A 240 -2.97 3.81 10.32
N LEU A 241 -3.34 4.32 11.49
CA LEU A 241 -4.64 4.02 12.10
C LEU A 241 -5.78 4.58 11.27
N MET A 242 -5.70 5.84 10.83
CA MET A 242 -6.73 6.51 10.03
C MET A 242 -7.09 5.69 8.80
N GLU A 243 -6.09 5.38 8.00
CA GLU A 243 -6.25 4.64 6.75
C GLU A 243 -6.75 3.21 6.98
N SER A 244 -6.23 2.54 8.01
CA SER A 244 -6.71 1.22 8.39
C SER A 244 -8.20 1.24 8.79
N LEU A 245 -8.65 2.18 9.63
CA LEU A 245 -10.05 2.21 10.05
C LEU A 245 -11.00 2.70 8.95
N LEU A 246 -10.56 3.60 8.08
CA LEU A 246 -11.35 4.02 6.91
C LEU A 246 -11.51 2.88 5.91
N THR A 247 -10.42 2.13 5.68
CA THR A 247 -10.45 0.93 4.85
C THR A 247 -11.35 -0.12 5.51
N ALA A 248 -11.22 -0.38 6.81
CA ALA A 248 -12.08 -1.31 7.51
C ALA A 248 -13.56 -0.92 7.41
N LYS A 249 -13.89 0.38 7.50
CA LYS A 249 -15.25 0.88 7.30
C LYS A 249 -15.74 0.66 5.86
N LEU A 250 -14.91 0.98 4.86
CA LEU A 250 -15.26 0.72 3.46
C LEU A 250 -15.54 -0.77 3.21
N VAL A 251 -14.75 -1.66 3.79
CA VAL A 251 -14.94 -3.10 3.66
C VAL A 251 -16.17 -3.56 4.45
N ASP A 252 -16.45 -2.96 5.62
CA ASP A 252 -17.70 -3.20 6.34
C ASP A 252 -18.90 -2.86 5.45
N ASP A 253 -18.87 -1.71 4.77
CA ASP A 253 -19.92 -1.24 3.89
C ASP A 253 -20.07 -2.12 2.63
N LEU A 254 -18.96 -2.50 1.98
CA LEU A 254 -18.97 -3.35 0.76
C LEU A 254 -19.44 -4.78 0.99
N THR A 255 -19.30 -5.29 2.22
CA THR A 255 -19.61 -6.69 2.55
C THR A 255 -20.78 -6.83 3.51
N HIS A 256 -21.31 -5.72 4.03
CA HIS A 256 -22.35 -5.66 5.05
C HIS A 256 -22.04 -6.48 6.31
N THR A 257 -20.77 -6.47 6.76
CA THR A 257 -20.34 -7.17 7.99
C THR A 257 -19.52 -6.24 8.88
N PRO A 258 -19.71 -6.22 10.21
CA PRO A 258 -18.96 -5.32 11.09
C PRO A 258 -17.54 -5.84 11.36
N SER A 259 -16.59 -4.91 11.55
CA SER A 259 -15.23 -5.22 12.02
C SER A 259 -14.96 -4.79 13.47
N ASN A 260 -13.95 -5.40 14.09
CA ASN A 260 -13.44 -4.99 15.41
C ASN A 260 -12.27 -4.00 15.24
N LYS A 261 -12.52 -2.72 15.49
CA LYS A 261 -11.57 -1.63 15.22
C LYS A 261 -10.42 -1.60 16.24
N SER A 262 -10.68 -1.97 17.50
CA SER A 262 -9.62 -2.09 18.51
C SER A 262 -8.63 -3.20 18.17
N ARG A 263 -9.14 -4.36 17.75
CA ARG A 263 -8.30 -5.47 17.26
C ARG A 263 -7.54 -5.08 16.01
N GLU A 264 -8.16 -4.36 15.10
CA GLU A 264 -7.51 -3.84 13.90
C GLU A 264 -6.35 -2.89 14.25
N SER A 265 -6.57 -1.92 15.15
CA SER A 265 -5.53 -0.99 15.61
C SER A 265 -4.38 -1.69 16.35
N ALA A 266 -4.69 -2.63 17.25
CA ALA A 266 -3.67 -3.38 17.97
C ALA A 266 -2.89 -4.32 17.02
N GLY A 267 -3.59 -4.99 16.10
CA GLY A 267 -2.99 -5.84 15.08
C GLY A 267 -2.06 -5.07 14.16
N LEU A 268 -2.45 -3.86 13.76
CA LEU A 268 -1.62 -2.96 12.96
C LEU A 268 -0.31 -2.61 13.67
N GLY A 269 -0.38 -2.31 14.98
CA GLY A 269 0.81 -2.02 15.75
C GLY A 269 1.74 -3.22 15.92
N ILE A 270 1.18 -4.42 16.15
CA ILE A 270 1.94 -5.67 16.19
C ILE A 270 2.62 -5.93 14.83
N ALA A 271 1.89 -5.75 13.72
CA ALA A 271 2.41 -5.95 12.37
C ALA A 271 3.58 -4.98 12.06
N ASN A 272 3.45 -3.71 12.45
CA ASN A 272 4.52 -2.71 12.27
C ASN A 272 5.78 -3.07 13.08
N ILE A 273 5.64 -3.54 14.33
CA ILE A 273 6.78 -4.01 15.13
C ILE A 273 7.46 -5.21 14.47
N LEU A 274 6.68 -6.19 13.98
CA LEU A 274 7.22 -7.40 13.35
C LEU A 274 7.95 -7.12 12.04
N ALA A 275 7.48 -6.14 11.25
CA ALA A 275 8.05 -5.87 9.94
C ALA A 275 9.14 -4.80 9.93
N GLY A 276 9.19 -3.93 10.95
CA GLY A 276 10.19 -2.86 11.04
C GLY A 276 10.06 -1.76 9.99
N CYS A 277 9.00 -1.76 9.19
CA CYS A 277 8.63 -0.71 8.23
C CYS A 277 7.12 -0.47 8.31
N ALA A 278 6.66 0.73 8.00
CA ALA A 278 5.29 1.14 8.21
C ALA A 278 4.43 1.13 6.93
N MET A 279 3.12 1.22 7.14
CA MET A 279 2.12 0.42 6.42
C MET A 279 0.89 1.22 5.94
N ILE A 280 0.35 0.90 4.75
CA ILE A 280 -1.06 0.63 4.29
C ILE A 280 -1.05 0.07 2.82
N GLY A 281 -2.01 -0.77 2.37
CA GLY A 281 -2.05 -1.22 0.94
C GLY A 281 -3.37 -1.89 0.50
N GLN A 282 -3.57 -2.04 -0.81
CA GLN A 282 -4.86 -2.26 -1.52
C GLN A 282 -5.79 -3.39 -1.03
N THR A 283 -6.78 -3.02 -0.22
CA THR A 283 -7.90 -3.91 0.12
C THR A 283 -9.01 -3.98 -0.93
N ILE A 284 -9.17 -2.91 -1.73
CA ILE A 284 -10.28 -2.78 -2.68
C ILE A 284 -10.20 -3.87 -3.77
N VAL A 285 -9.01 -4.15 -4.31
CA VAL A 285 -8.83 -5.22 -5.32
C VAL A 285 -9.25 -6.59 -4.75
N ASN A 286 -8.88 -6.89 -3.51
CA ASN A 286 -9.21 -8.17 -2.88
C ASN A 286 -10.72 -8.35 -2.68
N VAL A 287 -11.41 -7.31 -2.23
CA VAL A 287 -12.83 -7.37 -1.80
C VAL A 287 -13.81 -7.10 -2.95
N GLU A 288 -13.46 -6.20 -3.87
CA GLU A 288 -14.32 -5.77 -4.99
C GLU A 288 -14.06 -6.60 -6.25
N MET A 289 -12.80 -6.70 -6.70
CA MET A 289 -12.45 -7.48 -7.88
C MET A 289 -12.39 -8.98 -7.56
N GLY A 290 -11.73 -9.35 -6.45
CA GLY A 290 -11.56 -10.74 -6.02
C GLY A 290 -12.75 -11.32 -5.27
N ARG A 291 -13.70 -10.49 -4.81
CA ARG A 291 -14.86 -10.88 -3.99
C ARG A 291 -14.48 -11.68 -2.73
N ALA A 292 -13.26 -11.52 -2.23
CA ALA A 292 -12.80 -12.20 -1.02
C ALA A 292 -13.57 -11.74 0.22
N ARG A 293 -13.76 -12.66 1.16
CA ARG A 293 -14.44 -12.38 2.44
C ARG A 293 -13.70 -12.96 3.65
N SER A 294 -12.63 -13.72 3.45
CA SER A 294 -11.91 -14.39 4.52
C SER A 294 -10.46 -13.93 4.67
N ARG A 295 -9.83 -14.32 5.78
CA ARG A 295 -8.38 -14.16 6.02
C ARG A 295 -7.53 -15.05 5.11
N LEU A 296 -8.10 -16.06 4.45
CA LEU A 296 -7.33 -16.92 3.55
C LEU A 296 -6.80 -16.10 2.36
N SER A 297 -7.61 -15.21 1.79
CA SER A 297 -7.18 -14.33 0.70
C SER A 297 -5.97 -13.47 1.06
N THR A 298 -5.93 -12.94 2.29
CA THR A 298 -4.84 -12.09 2.77
C THR A 298 -3.58 -12.91 3.05
N VAL A 299 -3.72 -14.14 3.59
CA VAL A 299 -2.59 -15.08 3.72
C VAL A 299 -2.03 -15.43 2.35
N ILE A 300 -2.88 -15.76 1.38
CA ILE A 300 -2.46 -16.07 0.00
C ILE A 300 -1.76 -14.86 -0.62
N ALA A 301 -2.26 -13.64 -0.43
CA ALA A 301 -1.59 -12.43 -0.92
C ALA A 301 -0.17 -12.30 -0.35
N GLY A 302 0.00 -12.49 0.97
CA GLY A 302 1.31 -12.46 1.61
C GLY A 302 2.26 -13.56 1.12
N LEU A 303 1.77 -14.78 0.93
CA LEU A 303 2.56 -15.90 0.41
C LEU A 303 2.95 -15.73 -1.06
N VAL A 304 2.04 -15.23 -1.89
CA VAL A 304 2.33 -14.92 -3.29
C VAL A 304 3.34 -13.79 -3.37
N LEU A 305 3.19 -12.75 -2.56
CA LEU A 305 4.18 -11.67 -2.50
C LEU A 305 5.55 -12.20 -2.04
N LEU A 306 5.60 -13.08 -1.03
CA LEU A 306 6.84 -13.73 -0.60
C LEU A 306 7.49 -14.55 -1.73
N LEU A 307 6.70 -15.33 -2.46
CA LEU A 307 7.17 -16.09 -3.62
C LEU A 307 7.74 -15.16 -4.68
N LEU A 308 7.07 -14.04 -4.97
CA LEU A 308 7.52 -13.08 -5.99
C LEU A 308 8.82 -12.39 -5.57
N VAL A 309 8.95 -12.00 -4.30
CA VAL A 309 10.16 -11.37 -3.75
C VAL A 309 11.34 -12.32 -3.65
N THR A 310 11.10 -13.62 -3.45
CA THR A 310 12.17 -14.62 -3.34
C THR A 310 12.58 -15.20 -4.69
N ALA A 311 11.63 -15.51 -5.58
CA ALA A 311 11.90 -16.20 -6.83
C ALA A 311 11.98 -15.27 -8.05
N LEU A 312 11.27 -14.13 -8.04
CA LEU A 312 11.16 -13.22 -9.19
C LEU A 312 11.84 -11.86 -8.94
N SER A 313 12.65 -11.71 -7.88
CA SER A 313 13.34 -10.44 -7.58
C SER A 313 14.14 -9.91 -8.76
N GLN A 314 14.95 -10.76 -9.39
CA GLN A 314 15.75 -10.38 -10.56
C GLN A 314 14.90 -10.02 -11.79
N VAL A 315 13.69 -10.57 -11.90
CA VAL A 315 12.76 -10.20 -12.97
C VAL A 315 12.16 -8.81 -12.67
N MET A 316 11.76 -8.57 -11.41
CA MET A 316 11.24 -7.28 -10.97
C MET A 316 12.29 -6.16 -11.08
N ALA A 317 13.57 -6.48 -10.88
CA ALA A 317 14.68 -5.53 -11.05
C ALA A 317 14.75 -4.95 -12.46
N LYS A 318 14.30 -5.70 -13.48
CA LYS A 318 14.33 -5.28 -14.89
C LYS A 318 13.16 -4.40 -15.32
N ILE A 319 12.21 -4.12 -14.42
CA ILE A 319 11.05 -3.29 -14.75
C ILE A 319 11.54 -1.86 -15.05
N PRO A 320 11.23 -1.28 -16.23
CA PRO A 320 11.63 0.08 -16.55
C PRO A 320 10.89 1.11 -15.69
N MET A 321 11.62 2.09 -15.16
CA MET A 321 11.05 3.14 -14.30
C MET A 321 9.97 3.96 -15.00
N ALA A 322 10.08 4.18 -16.31
CA ALA A 322 9.07 4.88 -17.10
C ALA A 322 7.69 4.18 -17.09
N VAL A 323 7.69 2.85 -17.04
CA VAL A 323 6.46 2.02 -16.97
C VAL A 323 5.86 2.10 -15.57
N LEU A 324 6.69 1.99 -14.54
CA LEU A 324 6.25 2.16 -13.15
C LEU A 324 5.64 3.55 -12.93
N ALA A 325 6.32 4.58 -13.43
CA ALA A 325 5.87 5.97 -13.35
C ALA A 325 4.53 6.19 -14.05
N GLY A 326 4.30 5.59 -15.22
CA GLY A 326 3.01 5.64 -15.92
C GLY A 326 1.86 5.06 -15.09
N VAL A 327 2.08 3.91 -14.46
CA VAL A 327 1.11 3.30 -13.54
C VAL A 327 0.84 4.23 -12.35
N MET A 328 1.90 4.76 -11.75
CA MET A 328 1.79 5.58 -10.53
C MET A 328 1.21 6.97 -10.79
N VAL A 329 1.35 7.53 -11.99
CA VAL A 329 0.63 8.74 -12.41
C VAL A 329 -0.88 8.49 -12.46
N ILE A 330 -1.32 7.34 -12.98
CA ILE A 330 -2.75 6.96 -12.95
C ILE A 330 -3.23 6.82 -11.50
N VAL A 331 -2.44 6.20 -10.63
CA VAL A 331 -2.75 6.07 -9.20
C VAL A 331 -2.85 7.44 -8.55
N ALA A 332 -1.88 8.32 -8.74
CA ALA A 332 -1.89 9.68 -8.22
C ALA A 332 -3.14 10.48 -8.60
N VAL A 333 -3.54 10.41 -9.87
CA VAL A 333 -4.75 11.06 -10.40
C VAL A 333 -6.02 10.48 -9.77
N LYS A 334 -6.06 9.16 -9.52
CA LYS A 334 -7.19 8.50 -8.85
C LYS A 334 -7.24 8.78 -7.35
N THR A 335 -6.08 8.97 -6.72
CA THR A 335 -6.00 9.31 -5.30
C THR A 335 -6.46 10.74 -5.05
N PHE A 336 -6.15 11.68 -5.95
CA PHE A 336 -6.58 13.07 -5.80
C PHE A 336 -8.11 13.22 -5.73
N SER A 337 -8.60 13.93 -4.71
CA SER A 337 -10.03 14.19 -4.52
C SER A 337 -10.53 15.33 -5.41
N TRP A 338 -10.90 14.99 -6.64
CA TRP A 338 -11.44 15.97 -7.62
C TRP A 338 -12.71 16.68 -7.15
N HIS A 339 -13.45 16.10 -6.20
CA HIS A 339 -14.63 16.74 -5.63
C HIS A 339 -14.28 18.00 -4.81
N SER A 340 -13.11 18.01 -4.14
CA SER A 340 -12.73 19.11 -3.24
C SER A 340 -12.40 20.42 -3.95
N ILE A 341 -12.07 20.36 -5.24
CA ILE A 341 -11.77 21.53 -6.08
C ILE A 341 -12.94 21.94 -6.96
N ARG A 342 -14.12 21.33 -6.79
CA ARG A 342 -15.32 21.76 -7.52
C ARG A 342 -15.70 23.18 -7.06
N PRO A 343 -16.02 24.11 -7.98
CA PRO A 343 -16.32 25.50 -7.64
C PRO A 343 -17.39 25.67 -6.55
N GLY A 344 -18.40 24.79 -6.52
CA GLY A 344 -19.47 24.81 -5.51
C GLY A 344 -19.04 24.40 -4.10
N GLU A 345 -18.05 23.52 -3.96
CA GLU A 345 -17.49 23.11 -2.66
C GLU A 345 -16.47 24.13 -2.15
N LEU A 346 -15.64 24.68 -3.05
CA LEU A 346 -14.77 25.83 -2.75
C LEU A 346 -15.56 27.04 -2.24
N ALA A 347 -16.77 27.28 -2.78
CA ALA A 347 -17.67 28.35 -2.33
C ALA A 347 -18.32 28.07 -0.97
N ARG A 348 -18.42 26.81 -0.55
CA ARG A 348 -18.96 26.38 0.75
C ARG A 348 -17.91 26.26 1.85
N ASN A 349 -16.62 26.26 1.49
CA ASN A 349 -15.54 26.27 2.46
C ASN A 349 -15.58 27.59 3.29
N PRO A 350 -15.42 27.50 4.62
CA PRO A 350 -15.66 28.63 5.53
C PRO A 350 -14.67 29.79 5.39
N CYS A 351 -13.68 29.73 4.48
CA CYS A 351 -12.81 30.85 4.14
C CYS A 351 -13.56 32.10 3.62
N ARG A 352 -14.86 32.00 3.32
CA ARG A 352 -15.73 33.15 2.96
C ARG A 352 -16.67 33.60 4.07
N LYS A 353 -16.48 33.18 5.32
CA LYS A 353 -17.08 33.90 6.46
C LYS A 353 -16.06 34.94 6.94
N ARG A 354 -16.29 36.17 6.47
CA ARG A 354 -15.76 37.47 6.94
C ARG A 354 -14.93 37.37 8.24
N TRP A 355 -13.66 37.76 8.16
CA TRP A 355 -13.06 38.59 9.20
C TRP A 355 -13.86 39.89 9.31
#